data_AF-J3HF93-F1
#
_entry.id   AF-J3HF93-F1
#
_cell.length_a   1.000
_cell.length_b   1.000
_cell.length_c   1.000
_cell.angle_alpha   90.00
_cell.angle_beta   90.00
_cell.angle_gamma   90.00
#
_symmetry.space_group_name_H-M   'P 1'
#
loop_
_entity.id
_entity.type
_entity.pdbx_description
1 polymer ?
#
loop_
_entity_poly.entity_id
_entity_poly.type
_entity_poly.pdbx_seq_one_letter_code
_entity_poly.pdbx_strand_id
1 'polypeptide(L)'
;MSAEKYSSAIKSIKTDLSRYTHRSVFSMSVQYLRTRNTDAVEEVKKMPWLVMLLVKFSFLESEGVLEINESQFYLIANKLYSLQSLASNIKTRPLDLKLRALTVQQLWYQQSHQKDYLSLIRQSHLMRRDDGFYDKKFREITGIDIDNFFTVALYMMTLARSDAASNVMEVSLPSIVFHLTPNVPLSQLAKFFELLAIKFEDISDFLKKGHELKGEPQSEYFQETPFKLKPIVIDGSSVYIFNSRVFVTGVSLLLPALLKKKINNYKNEFGSDMESYVGRLIAISGLQHITEREIGQLYASAGLRAKLKEEGVSGKVVDFALSDGKDRVVLIECKAVEPSDVVKASYDPEVLRASLENSFINAIVQGEETKFILSKIPEFEGKKFKLIVITHQEFNIFGGAMVGECIDFGLEDRLCKKYGELPIELNDVAYVTVGDFESLMSAHSIGKINFHDFIDECLQQQLNPAGKRFSMSQMVEEKIKVSVPQIPELSAEMDLHTNRIFSAMKGSKARWIGKVAEFISASDYLAAHIRAK
;
A
#
# COMPACT_ATOMS: atom_id res chain seq x y z
N MET A 1 7.87 12.05 -30.55
CA MET A 1 8.91 11.06 -30.90
C MET A 1 9.02 9.86 -29.94
N SER A 2 9.13 10.01 -28.61
CA SER A 2 9.20 8.84 -27.70
C SER A 2 7.87 8.08 -27.61
N ALA A 3 6.74 8.79 -27.52
CA ALA A 3 5.41 8.21 -27.40
C ALA A 3 4.97 7.38 -28.62
N GLU A 4 5.19 7.89 -29.85
CA GLU A 4 4.85 7.15 -31.09
C GLU A 4 5.68 5.88 -31.25
N LYS A 5 6.98 5.96 -30.93
CA LYS A 5 7.89 4.80 -30.92
C LYS A 5 7.45 3.78 -29.87
N TYR A 6 7.06 4.23 -28.69
CA TYR A 6 6.52 3.37 -27.63
C TYR A 6 5.24 2.66 -28.09
N SER A 7 4.24 3.40 -28.60
CA SER A 7 2.98 2.82 -29.08
C SER A 7 3.21 1.80 -30.19
N SER A 8 4.09 2.09 -31.15
CA SER A 8 4.43 1.15 -32.24
C SER A 8 5.08 -0.13 -31.71
N ALA A 9 5.99 -0.01 -30.73
CA ALA A 9 6.66 -1.16 -30.15
C ALA A 9 5.72 -2.03 -29.29
N ILE A 10 4.81 -1.40 -28.52
CA ILE A 10 3.75 -2.12 -27.79
C ILE A 10 2.84 -2.88 -28.75
N LYS A 11 2.41 -2.27 -29.85
CA LYS A 11 1.59 -2.94 -30.86
C LYS A 11 2.28 -4.16 -31.46
N SER A 12 3.58 -4.08 -31.71
CA SER A 12 4.37 -5.23 -32.15
C SER A 12 4.40 -6.35 -31.12
N ILE A 13 4.58 -6.04 -29.84
CA ILE A 13 4.58 -7.04 -28.76
C ILE A 13 3.20 -7.71 -28.63
N LYS A 14 2.12 -6.92 -28.65
CA LYS A 14 0.75 -7.41 -28.63
C LYS A 14 0.46 -8.33 -29.83
N THR A 15 0.90 -7.94 -31.02
CA THR A 15 0.79 -8.77 -32.23
C THR A 15 1.52 -10.10 -32.07
N ASP A 16 2.74 -10.11 -31.52
CA ASP A 16 3.47 -11.35 -31.25
C ASP A 16 2.71 -12.25 -30.26
N LEU A 17 2.16 -11.68 -29.19
CA LEU A 17 1.40 -12.41 -28.17
C LEU A 17 0.10 -13.01 -28.71
N SER A 18 -0.60 -12.33 -29.62
CA SER A 18 -1.87 -12.77 -30.22
C SER A 18 -1.78 -14.10 -31.00
N ARG A 19 -0.55 -14.58 -31.27
CA ARG A 19 -0.30 -15.85 -31.98
C ARG A 19 -0.40 -17.06 -31.07
N TYR A 20 -0.28 -16.87 -29.75
CA TYR A 20 -0.20 -17.96 -28.78
C TYR A 20 -1.50 -18.13 -28.00
N THR A 21 -1.73 -19.33 -27.48
CA THR A 21 -2.85 -19.60 -26.57
C THR A 21 -2.66 -18.86 -25.25
N HIS A 22 -3.75 -18.41 -24.62
CA HIS A 22 -3.65 -17.71 -23.33
C HIS A 22 -3.08 -18.64 -22.25
N ARG A 23 -3.46 -19.91 -22.30
CA ARG A 23 -2.98 -20.95 -21.39
C ARG A 23 -1.48 -21.17 -21.48
N SER A 24 -0.90 -21.27 -22.67
CA SER A 24 0.55 -21.47 -22.83
C SER A 24 1.36 -20.29 -22.26
N VAL A 25 0.92 -19.06 -22.53
CA VAL A 25 1.58 -17.84 -22.01
C VAL A 25 1.46 -17.75 -20.49
N PHE A 26 0.29 -18.03 -19.93
CA PHE A 26 0.09 -18.05 -18.47
C PHE A 26 0.95 -19.13 -17.80
N SER A 27 0.90 -20.36 -18.29
CA SER A 27 1.69 -21.48 -17.75
C SER A 27 3.19 -21.22 -17.81
N MET A 28 3.70 -20.67 -18.92
CA MET A 28 5.13 -20.32 -19.04
C MET A 28 5.51 -19.19 -18.08
N SER A 29 4.63 -18.22 -17.88
CA SER A 29 4.82 -17.12 -16.92
C SER A 29 4.87 -17.63 -15.48
N VAL A 30 3.95 -18.55 -15.11
CA VAL A 30 3.95 -19.22 -13.81
C VAL A 30 5.22 -20.03 -13.60
N GLN A 31 5.63 -20.82 -14.61
CA GLN A 31 6.86 -21.61 -14.55
C GLN A 31 8.08 -20.71 -14.35
N TYR A 32 8.20 -19.63 -15.12
CA TYR A 32 9.31 -18.68 -15.02
C TYR A 32 9.41 -18.04 -13.63
N LEU A 33 8.28 -17.60 -13.07
CA LEU A 33 8.24 -17.00 -11.72
C LEU A 33 8.51 -18.04 -10.62
N ARG A 34 8.15 -19.31 -10.84
CA ARG A 34 8.35 -20.42 -9.90
C ARG A 34 9.82 -20.88 -9.82
N THR A 35 10.65 -20.59 -10.83
CA THR A 35 12.08 -20.94 -10.84
C THR A 35 12.76 -20.49 -9.55
N ARG A 36 13.45 -21.37 -8.83
CA ARG A 36 13.97 -21.04 -7.51
C ARG A 36 15.25 -20.21 -7.61
N ASN A 37 15.29 -19.07 -6.91
CA ASN A 37 16.50 -18.29 -6.70
C ASN A 37 16.75 -18.13 -5.20
N THR A 38 17.95 -18.48 -4.74
CA THR A 38 18.36 -18.28 -3.35
C THR A 38 18.90 -16.87 -3.09
N ASP A 39 19.23 -16.15 -4.17
CA ASP A 39 19.74 -14.79 -4.13
C ASP A 39 18.61 -13.78 -4.42
N ALA A 40 18.47 -12.77 -3.57
CA ALA A 40 17.40 -11.77 -3.68
C ALA A 40 17.54 -10.89 -4.95
N VAL A 41 18.77 -10.64 -5.42
CA VAL A 41 19.03 -9.88 -6.65
C VAL A 41 18.59 -10.69 -7.86
N GLU A 42 18.91 -11.99 -7.89
CA GLU A 42 18.45 -12.89 -8.95
C GLU A 42 16.92 -13.05 -8.96
N GLU A 43 16.26 -13.03 -7.80
CA GLU A 43 14.79 -13.01 -7.73
C GLU A 43 14.20 -11.72 -8.36
N VAL A 44 14.77 -10.55 -8.05
CA VAL A 44 14.33 -9.28 -8.62
C VAL A 44 14.59 -9.19 -10.13
N LYS A 45 15.67 -9.81 -10.62
CA LYS A 45 15.99 -9.89 -12.05
C LYS A 45 14.96 -10.65 -12.89
N LYS A 46 14.05 -11.42 -12.26
CA LYS A 46 12.88 -11.97 -12.96
C LYS A 46 11.89 -10.90 -13.41
N MET A 47 11.96 -9.70 -12.85
CA MET A 47 11.10 -8.56 -13.18
C MET A 47 9.61 -8.95 -13.17
N PRO A 48 9.06 -9.43 -12.04
CA PRO A 48 7.69 -9.94 -11.98
C PRO A 48 6.64 -8.95 -12.50
N TRP A 49 6.86 -7.64 -12.34
CA TRP A 49 5.99 -6.60 -12.90
C TRP A 49 5.88 -6.67 -14.44
N LEU A 50 6.97 -6.98 -15.15
CA LEU A 50 6.95 -7.16 -16.61
C LEU A 50 6.27 -8.45 -17.01
N VAL A 51 6.48 -9.53 -16.24
CA VAL A 51 5.77 -10.79 -16.47
C VAL A 51 4.25 -10.59 -16.32
N MET A 52 3.81 -9.85 -15.30
CA MET A 52 2.38 -9.54 -15.14
C MET A 52 1.83 -8.68 -16.29
N LEU A 53 2.62 -7.71 -16.76
CA LEU A 53 2.24 -6.87 -17.90
C LEU A 53 2.16 -7.69 -19.20
N LEU A 54 3.08 -8.64 -19.40
CA LEU A 54 3.04 -9.59 -20.52
C LEU A 54 1.79 -10.45 -20.47
N VAL A 55 1.45 -11.02 -19.30
CA VAL A 55 0.21 -11.79 -19.12
C VAL A 55 -1.00 -10.91 -19.39
N LYS A 56 -1.05 -9.68 -18.86
CA LYS A 56 -2.12 -8.71 -19.15
C LYS A 56 -2.31 -8.52 -20.65
N PHE A 57 -1.23 -8.25 -21.39
CA PHE A 57 -1.31 -8.05 -22.83
C PHE A 57 -1.78 -9.30 -23.58
N SER A 58 -1.28 -10.49 -23.22
CA SER A 58 -1.73 -11.74 -23.82
C SER A 58 -3.26 -11.90 -23.76
N PHE A 59 -3.86 -11.70 -22.59
CA PHE A 59 -5.29 -11.85 -22.37
C PHE A 59 -6.15 -10.71 -22.93
N LEU A 60 -5.56 -9.54 -23.21
CA LEU A 60 -6.25 -8.45 -23.92
C LEU A 60 -6.36 -8.73 -25.41
N GLU A 61 -5.39 -9.44 -26.00
CA GLU A 61 -5.41 -9.81 -27.40
C GLU A 61 -6.34 -10.99 -27.70
N SER A 62 -6.56 -11.26 -28.99
CA SER A 62 -7.21 -12.50 -29.44
C SER A 62 -6.36 -13.71 -29.09
N GLU A 63 -7.00 -14.80 -28.67
CA GLU A 63 -6.31 -16.06 -28.43
C GLU A 63 -5.85 -16.67 -29.77
N GLY A 64 -4.57 -17.01 -29.84
CA GLY A 64 -3.99 -17.70 -30.99
C GLY A 64 -4.07 -19.22 -30.86
N VAL A 65 -3.41 -19.94 -31.77
CA VAL A 65 -3.43 -21.41 -31.83
C VAL A 65 -2.08 -22.06 -31.49
N LEU A 66 -1.03 -21.25 -31.34
CA LEU A 66 0.32 -21.76 -31.07
C LEU A 66 0.57 -21.88 -29.57
N GLU A 67 1.38 -22.85 -29.18
CA GLU A 67 1.90 -22.93 -27.81
C GLU A 67 3.23 -22.19 -27.73
N ILE A 68 3.38 -21.30 -26.75
CA ILE A 68 4.64 -20.57 -26.55
C ILE A 68 5.69 -21.49 -25.90
N ASN A 69 6.92 -21.45 -26.42
CA ASN A 69 8.06 -22.08 -25.78
C ASN A 69 8.92 -21.07 -24.99
N GLU A 70 9.88 -21.59 -24.22
CA GLU A 70 10.76 -20.79 -23.36
C GLU A 70 11.54 -19.70 -24.14
N SER A 71 12.14 -20.05 -25.28
CA SER A 71 12.90 -19.08 -26.08
C SER A 71 12.03 -17.94 -26.63
N GLN A 72 10.80 -18.26 -27.06
CA GLN A 72 9.83 -17.27 -27.53
C GLN A 72 9.36 -16.38 -26.37
N PHE A 73 9.12 -16.97 -25.20
CA PHE A 73 8.77 -16.23 -24.00
C PHE A 73 9.85 -15.21 -23.62
N TYR A 74 11.12 -15.63 -23.56
CA TYR A 74 12.24 -14.71 -23.29
C TYR A 74 12.39 -13.62 -24.33
N LEU A 75 12.16 -13.93 -25.61
CA LEU A 75 12.21 -12.93 -26.67
C LEU A 75 11.18 -11.81 -26.43
N ILE A 76 9.94 -12.17 -26.10
CA ILE A 76 8.86 -11.20 -25.85
C ILE A 76 9.13 -10.42 -24.54
N ALA A 77 9.55 -11.10 -23.47
CA ALA A 77 9.89 -10.46 -22.21
C ALA A 77 11.03 -9.43 -22.37
N ASN A 78 12.07 -9.75 -23.13
CA ASN A 78 13.18 -8.83 -23.43
C ASN A 78 12.75 -7.63 -24.30
N LYS A 79 11.83 -7.84 -25.25
CA LYS A 79 11.22 -6.73 -26.00
C LYS A 79 10.48 -5.78 -25.05
N LEU A 80 9.72 -6.33 -24.10
CA LEU A 80 8.99 -5.55 -23.11
C LEU A 80 9.94 -4.75 -22.21
N TYR A 81 10.99 -5.39 -21.68
CA TYR A 81 12.03 -4.72 -20.90
C TYR A 81 12.68 -3.54 -21.64
N SER A 82 12.95 -3.71 -22.93
CA SER A 82 13.57 -2.68 -23.77
C SER A 82 12.71 -1.41 -23.90
N LEU A 83 11.41 -1.48 -23.61
CA LEU A 83 10.50 -0.32 -23.64
C LEU A 83 10.71 0.65 -22.48
N GLN A 84 11.38 0.26 -21.39
CA GLN A 84 11.53 1.10 -20.20
C GLN A 84 12.06 2.51 -20.53
N SER A 85 13.06 2.58 -21.40
CA SER A 85 13.68 3.84 -21.84
C SER A 85 12.71 4.74 -22.61
N LEU A 86 11.85 4.13 -23.43
CA LEU A 86 10.82 4.82 -24.20
C LEU A 86 9.66 5.27 -23.30
N ALA A 87 9.25 4.44 -22.33
CA ALA A 87 8.14 4.73 -21.42
C ALA A 87 8.47 5.88 -20.45
N SER A 88 9.67 5.87 -19.88
CA SER A 88 10.10 6.81 -18.84
C SER A 88 10.60 8.14 -19.39
N ASN A 89 11.22 8.13 -20.58
CA ASN A 89 11.85 9.30 -21.18
C ASN A 89 12.76 10.06 -20.19
N ILE A 90 13.62 9.36 -19.43
CA ILE A 90 14.45 9.90 -18.33
C ILE A 90 15.32 11.11 -18.69
N LYS A 91 15.53 11.42 -19.98
CA LYS A 91 16.35 12.54 -20.44
C LYS A 91 15.74 13.92 -20.19
N THR A 92 14.45 14.02 -19.84
CA THR A 92 13.80 15.31 -19.54
C THR A 92 13.42 15.42 -18.06
N ARG A 93 13.36 16.64 -17.53
CA ARG A 93 12.94 16.92 -16.14
C ARG A 93 11.42 16.76 -15.94
N PRO A 94 10.93 16.60 -14.69
CA PRO A 94 11.71 16.31 -13.48
C PRO A 94 12.16 14.84 -13.44
N LEU A 95 13.46 14.61 -13.25
CA LEU A 95 14.06 13.28 -13.26
C LEU A 95 13.53 12.43 -12.08
N ASP A 96 13.41 13.06 -10.91
CA ASP A 96 13.00 12.40 -9.67
C ASP A 96 11.61 11.77 -9.78
N LEU A 97 10.64 12.42 -10.42
CA LEU A 97 9.31 11.84 -10.62
C LEU A 97 9.31 10.64 -11.57
N LYS A 98 10.18 10.65 -12.59
CA LYS A 98 10.32 9.54 -13.54
C LYS A 98 11.01 8.35 -12.92
N LEU A 99 12.08 8.59 -12.17
CA LEU A 99 12.73 7.56 -11.38
C LEU A 99 11.78 7.01 -10.32
N ARG A 100 11.00 7.87 -9.66
CA ARG A 100 9.95 7.45 -8.74
C ARG A 100 8.97 6.50 -9.40
N ALA A 101 8.36 6.85 -10.54
CA ALA A 101 7.40 5.97 -11.23
C ALA A 101 8.01 4.61 -11.61
N LEU A 102 9.27 4.61 -12.07
CA LEU A 102 10.04 3.39 -12.35
C LEU A 102 10.25 2.53 -11.10
N THR A 103 10.62 3.15 -9.99
CA THR A 103 10.98 2.48 -8.74
C THR A 103 9.75 2.00 -7.98
N VAL A 104 8.67 2.79 -7.92
CA VAL A 104 7.41 2.44 -7.24
C VAL A 104 6.89 1.10 -7.75
N GLN A 105 6.86 0.89 -9.06
CA GLN A 105 6.35 -0.35 -9.67
C GLN A 105 7.14 -1.59 -9.23
N GLN A 106 8.41 -1.43 -8.85
CA GLN A 106 9.32 -2.52 -8.50
C GLN A 106 9.35 -2.76 -6.98
N LEU A 107 9.33 -1.69 -6.18
CA LEU A 107 9.58 -1.78 -4.74
C LEU A 107 8.55 -2.63 -4.00
N TRP A 108 7.28 -2.57 -4.38
CA TRP A 108 6.24 -3.33 -3.68
C TRP A 108 6.36 -4.86 -3.88
N TYR A 109 7.03 -5.31 -4.95
CA TYR A 109 7.39 -6.73 -5.11
C TYR A 109 8.57 -7.16 -4.21
N GLN A 110 9.31 -6.20 -3.66
CA GLN A 110 10.55 -6.42 -2.91
C GLN A 110 10.38 -6.23 -1.40
N GLN A 111 9.21 -5.79 -0.93
CA GLN A 111 8.94 -5.60 0.49
C GLN A 111 9.09 -6.91 1.28
N SER A 112 9.36 -6.87 2.57
CA SER A 112 9.47 -8.09 3.37
C SER A 112 8.08 -8.67 3.68
N HIS A 113 7.94 -10.00 3.70
CA HIS A 113 6.68 -10.65 4.08
C HIS A 113 6.21 -10.28 5.49
N GLN A 114 7.15 -9.90 6.36
CA GLN A 114 6.84 -9.43 7.71
C GLN A 114 6.11 -8.08 7.67
N LYS A 115 6.57 -7.12 6.85
CA LYS A 115 5.89 -5.83 6.70
C LYS A 115 4.47 -5.99 6.16
N ASP A 116 4.34 -6.83 5.14
CA ASP A 116 3.08 -7.25 4.52
C ASP A 116 2.09 -7.83 5.55
N TYR A 117 2.56 -8.79 6.35
CA TYR A 117 1.76 -9.41 7.42
C TYR A 117 1.34 -8.39 8.48
N LEU A 118 2.28 -7.59 8.98
CA LEU A 118 2.00 -6.54 9.96
C LEU A 118 1.03 -5.49 9.43
N SER A 119 1.08 -5.17 8.13
CA SER A 119 0.11 -4.26 7.51
C SER A 119 -1.31 -4.78 7.60
N LEU A 120 -1.51 -6.09 7.38
CA LEU A 120 -2.84 -6.69 7.48
C LEU A 120 -3.32 -6.80 8.93
N ILE A 121 -2.43 -7.15 9.86
CA ILE A 121 -2.74 -7.16 11.31
C ILE A 121 -3.11 -5.75 11.79
N ARG A 122 -2.35 -4.72 11.38
CA ARG A 122 -2.64 -3.33 11.73
C ARG A 122 -3.97 -2.87 11.18
N GLN A 123 -4.30 -3.24 9.95
CA GLN A 123 -5.60 -2.95 9.36
C GLN A 123 -6.74 -3.61 10.15
N SER A 124 -6.58 -4.88 10.57
CA SER A 124 -7.53 -5.54 11.46
C SER A 124 -7.71 -4.81 12.78
N HIS A 125 -6.60 -4.38 13.39
CA HIS A 125 -6.63 -3.60 14.64
C HIS A 125 -7.36 -2.26 14.46
N LEU A 126 -7.03 -1.48 13.43
CA LEU A 126 -7.69 -0.19 13.12
C LEU A 126 -9.19 -0.35 12.84
N MET A 127 -9.59 -1.48 12.27
CA MET A 127 -11.00 -1.76 11.96
C MET A 127 -11.76 -2.40 13.12
N ARG A 128 -11.10 -2.65 14.27
CA ARG A 128 -11.79 -3.16 15.45
C ARG A 128 -12.31 -2.00 16.30
N ARG A 129 -13.59 -1.72 16.15
CA ARG A 129 -14.32 -0.76 16.97
C ARG A 129 -15.30 -1.47 17.90
N ASP A 130 -15.46 -0.95 19.11
CA ASP A 130 -16.40 -1.49 20.11
C ASP A 130 -17.86 -1.41 19.63
N ASP A 131 -18.19 -0.43 18.78
CA ASP A 131 -19.53 -0.28 18.18
C ASP A 131 -19.80 -1.26 17.00
N GLY A 132 -18.77 -2.00 16.58
CA GLY A 132 -18.81 -2.94 15.46
C GLY A 132 -19.09 -2.28 14.10
N PHE A 133 -18.75 -1.00 13.91
CA PHE A 133 -19.04 -0.26 12.68
C PHE A 133 -18.54 -0.97 11.42
N TYR A 134 -17.24 -1.31 11.36
CA TYR A 134 -16.66 -1.96 10.20
C TYR A 134 -17.17 -3.37 10.00
N ASP A 135 -17.35 -4.14 11.09
CA ASP A 135 -17.89 -5.51 11.04
C ASP A 135 -19.26 -5.55 10.38
N LYS A 136 -20.18 -4.69 10.84
CA LYS A 136 -21.54 -4.59 10.30
C LYS A 136 -21.51 -4.19 8.83
N LYS A 137 -20.77 -3.14 8.48
CA LYS A 137 -20.72 -2.62 7.12
C LYS A 137 -20.06 -3.60 6.15
N PHE A 138 -18.96 -4.22 6.55
CA PHE A 138 -18.26 -5.21 5.73
C PHE A 138 -19.16 -6.42 5.48
N ARG A 139 -19.88 -6.90 6.50
CA ARG A 139 -20.83 -8.00 6.37
C ARG A 139 -22.03 -7.63 5.49
N GLU A 140 -22.56 -6.40 5.59
CA GLU A 140 -23.62 -5.91 4.69
C GLU A 140 -23.16 -5.90 3.22
N ILE A 141 -21.91 -5.49 2.95
CA ILE A 141 -21.37 -5.34 1.59
C ILE A 141 -20.99 -6.69 0.97
N THR A 142 -20.30 -7.54 1.74
CA THR A 142 -19.68 -8.76 1.23
C THR A 142 -20.43 -10.02 1.63
N GLY A 143 -21.19 -9.96 2.72
CA GLY A 143 -21.78 -11.13 3.35
C GLY A 143 -20.78 -12.04 4.06
N ILE A 144 -19.58 -11.53 4.36
CA ILE A 144 -18.49 -12.19 5.09
C ILE A 144 -18.32 -11.45 6.42
N ASP A 145 -18.12 -12.19 7.51
CA ASP A 145 -17.70 -11.58 8.78
C ASP A 145 -16.23 -11.14 8.65
N ILE A 146 -15.89 -9.93 9.10
CA ILE A 146 -14.55 -9.37 8.86
C ILE A 146 -13.43 -10.25 9.46
N ASP A 147 -13.72 -10.89 10.60
CA ASP A 147 -12.82 -11.83 11.27
C ASP A 147 -12.57 -13.09 10.43
N ASN A 148 -13.61 -13.60 9.76
CA ASN A 148 -13.47 -14.73 8.85
C ASN A 148 -12.68 -14.32 7.60
N PHE A 149 -12.87 -13.08 7.11
CA PHE A 149 -12.06 -12.55 6.02
C PHE A 149 -10.57 -12.54 6.40
N PHE A 150 -10.20 -11.97 7.55
CA PHE A 150 -8.80 -11.93 8.00
C PHE A 150 -8.25 -13.34 8.25
N THR A 151 -9.06 -14.26 8.82
CA THR A 151 -8.66 -15.66 9.04
C THR A 151 -8.32 -16.35 7.72
N VAL A 152 -9.17 -16.26 6.70
CA VAL A 152 -8.92 -16.88 5.39
C VAL A 152 -7.73 -16.21 4.70
N ALA A 153 -7.65 -14.88 4.73
CA ALA A 153 -6.56 -14.12 4.15
C ALA A 153 -5.19 -14.49 4.74
N LEU A 154 -5.05 -14.46 6.07
CA LEU A 154 -3.81 -14.77 6.77
C LEU A 154 -3.42 -16.26 6.61
N TYR A 155 -4.41 -17.16 6.57
CA TYR A 155 -4.17 -18.57 6.24
C TYR A 155 -3.57 -18.72 4.83
N MET A 156 -4.17 -18.09 3.83
CA MET A 156 -3.67 -18.12 2.44
C MET A 156 -2.29 -17.47 2.33
N MET A 157 -2.02 -16.37 3.06
CA MET A 157 -0.69 -15.76 3.14
C MET A 157 0.36 -16.72 3.73
N THR A 158 -0.02 -17.48 4.77
CA THR A 158 0.86 -18.46 5.39
C THR A 158 1.20 -19.60 4.44
N LEU A 159 0.20 -20.10 3.69
CA LEU A 159 0.42 -21.09 2.65
C LEU A 159 1.30 -20.54 1.52
N ALA A 160 1.05 -19.31 1.05
CA ALA A 160 1.85 -18.65 0.01
C ALA A 160 3.32 -18.42 0.43
N ARG A 161 3.60 -18.37 1.74
CA ARG A 161 4.95 -18.30 2.30
C ARG A 161 5.62 -19.68 2.43
N SER A 162 4.86 -20.75 2.60
CA SER A 162 5.39 -22.08 2.91
C SER A 162 6.26 -22.67 1.78
N ASP A 163 6.11 -22.19 0.54
CA ASP A 163 7.05 -22.43 -0.55
C ASP A 163 8.11 -21.32 -0.60
N ALA A 164 8.95 -21.21 0.43
CA ALA A 164 9.90 -20.10 0.63
C ALA A 164 10.92 -19.87 -0.51
N ALA A 165 10.97 -20.75 -1.51
CA ALA A 165 11.84 -20.65 -2.67
C ALA A 165 11.12 -20.18 -3.95
N SER A 166 9.79 -20.04 -3.92
CA SER A 166 8.99 -19.58 -5.07
C SER A 166 7.89 -18.62 -4.61
N ASN A 167 7.69 -17.53 -5.34
CA ASN A 167 6.57 -16.62 -5.10
C ASN A 167 5.24 -17.16 -5.66
N VAL A 168 5.17 -18.43 -6.07
CA VAL A 168 4.01 -19.04 -6.71
C VAL A 168 3.44 -20.10 -5.78
N MET A 169 2.13 -20.09 -5.57
CA MET A 169 1.45 -21.09 -4.74
C MET A 169 0.31 -21.74 -5.49
N GLU A 170 0.17 -23.05 -5.30
CA GLU A 170 -0.86 -23.89 -5.86
C GLU A 170 -1.39 -24.80 -4.76
N VAL A 171 -2.68 -24.75 -4.51
CA VAL A 171 -3.35 -25.56 -3.48
C VAL A 171 -4.70 -26.03 -4.00
N SER A 172 -5.12 -27.23 -3.59
CA SER A 172 -6.42 -27.75 -4.00
C SER A 172 -7.55 -27.15 -3.13
N LEU A 173 -8.69 -26.82 -3.75
CA LEU A 173 -9.90 -26.36 -3.04
C LEU A 173 -10.31 -27.29 -1.88
N PRO A 174 -10.32 -28.64 -2.03
CA PRO A 174 -10.62 -29.54 -0.92
C PRO A 174 -9.67 -29.38 0.27
N SER A 175 -8.39 -29.06 0.05
CA SER A 175 -7.44 -28.83 1.15
C SER A 175 -7.81 -27.59 1.96
N ILE A 176 -8.28 -26.53 1.29
CA ILE A 176 -8.74 -25.30 1.96
C ILE A 176 -10.00 -25.58 2.79
N VAL A 177 -10.97 -26.31 2.22
CA VAL A 177 -12.17 -26.76 2.95
C VAL A 177 -11.79 -27.60 4.17
N PHE A 178 -10.85 -28.53 4.01
CA PHE A 178 -10.40 -29.40 5.08
C PHE A 178 -9.79 -28.62 6.26
N HIS A 179 -9.09 -27.51 6.00
CA HIS A 179 -8.40 -26.75 7.05
C HIS A 179 -9.26 -25.67 7.70
N LEU A 180 -10.20 -25.08 6.96
CA LEU A 180 -10.95 -23.90 7.43
C LEU A 180 -12.38 -24.22 7.85
N THR A 181 -13.02 -25.26 7.32
CA THR A 181 -14.41 -25.61 7.63
C THR A 181 -14.47 -26.68 8.73
N PRO A 182 -15.27 -26.48 9.80
CA PRO A 182 -16.46 -25.62 9.85
C PRO A 182 -16.25 -24.24 10.48
N ASN A 183 -15.06 -23.93 10.99
CA ASN A 183 -14.81 -22.68 11.71
C ASN A 183 -15.08 -21.45 10.84
N VAL A 184 -14.72 -21.52 9.56
CA VAL A 184 -15.21 -20.61 8.53
C VAL A 184 -16.37 -21.29 7.78
N PRO A 185 -17.59 -20.72 7.82
CA PRO A 185 -18.73 -21.27 7.10
C PRO A 185 -18.47 -21.34 5.59
N LEU A 186 -18.88 -22.44 4.94
CA LEU A 186 -18.70 -22.63 3.48
C LEU A 186 -19.27 -21.47 2.66
N SER A 187 -20.39 -20.89 3.08
CA SER A 187 -21.01 -19.74 2.40
C SER A 187 -20.13 -18.49 2.44
N GLN A 188 -19.38 -18.27 3.53
CA GLN A 188 -18.44 -17.15 3.64
C GLN A 188 -17.13 -17.43 2.91
N LEU A 189 -16.66 -18.68 2.94
CA LEU A 189 -15.50 -19.11 2.16
C LEU A 189 -15.74 -18.94 0.65
N ALA A 190 -16.94 -19.30 0.17
CA ALA A 190 -17.34 -19.09 -1.21
C ALA A 190 -17.35 -17.61 -1.61
N LYS A 191 -17.91 -16.75 -0.75
CA LYS A 191 -17.92 -15.28 -0.95
C LYS A 191 -16.51 -14.67 -0.92
N PHE A 192 -15.60 -15.22 -0.11
CA PHE A 192 -14.19 -14.81 -0.11
C PHE A 192 -13.55 -15.06 -1.48
N PHE A 193 -13.73 -16.24 -2.06
CA PHE A 193 -13.25 -16.53 -3.42
C PHE A 193 -13.98 -15.71 -4.47
N GLU A 194 -15.29 -15.48 -4.36
CA GLU A 194 -16.00 -14.55 -5.25
C GLU A 194 -15.39 -13.15 -5.22
N LEU A 195 -14.92 -12.71 -4.05
CA LEU A 195 -14.33 -11.38 -3.88
C LEU A 195 -12.91 -11.29 -4.47
N LEU A 196 -12.04 -12.28 -4.21
CA LEU A 196 -10.60 -12.20 -4.51
C LEU A 196 -10.11 -13.10 -5.65
N ALA A 197 -10.94 -14.02 -6.13
CA ALA A 197 -10.57 -14.94 -7.19
C ALA A 197 -11.22 -14.61 -8.52
N ILE A 198 -10.57 -15.11 -9.56
CA ILE A 198 -11.04 -15.12 -10.94
C ILE A 198 -10.84 -16.52 -11.53
N LYS A 199 -11.81 -17.00 -12.28
CA LYS A 199 -11.64 -18.24 -13.05
C LYS A 199 -10.70 -18.00 -14.23
N PHE A 200 -9.92 -19.01 -14.60
CA PHE A 200 -8.97 -18.90 -15.70
C PHE A 200 -9.65 -18.43 -17.00
N GLU A 201 -10.79 -19.02 -17.33
CA GLU A 201 -11.60 -18.69 -18.51
C GLU A 201 -12.14 -17.24 -18.51
N ASP A 202 -12.29 -16.61 -17.33
CA ASP A 202 -12.86 -15.27 -17.20
C ASP A 202 -11.80 -14.16 -17.18
N ILE A 203 -10.50 -14.50 -17.22
CA ILE A 203 -9.41 -13.52 -17.14
C ILE A 203 -9.48 -12.51 -18.30
N SER A 204 -9.69 -12.97 -19.53
CA SER A 204 -9.77 -12.09 -20.69
C SER A 204 -10.92 -11.08 -20.54
N ASP A 205 -12.07 -11.55 -20.08
CA ASP A 205 -13.27 -10.74 -19.86
C ASP A 205 -13.06 -9.68 -18.77
N PHE A 206 -12.45 -10.06 -17.65
CA PHE A 206 -12.10 -9.14 -16.57
C PHE A 206 -11.18 -8.02 -17.06
N LEU A 207 -10.14 -8.36 -17.82
CA LEU A 207 -9.17 -7.39 -18.32
C LEU A 207 -9.77 -6.48 -19.39
N LYS A 208 -10.52 -7.01 -20.35
CA LYS A 208 -11.15 -6.21 -21.42
C LYS A 208 -12.21 -5.25 -20.88
N LYS A 209 -13.05 -5.69 -19.94
CA LYS A 209 -14.13 -4.85 -19.38
C LYS A 209 -13.62 -3.75 -18.46
N GLY A 210 -12.53 -3.97 -17.74
CA GLY A 210 -12.10 -3.10 -16.64
C GLY A 210 -10.73 -2.44 -16.77
N HIS A 211 -9.85 -2.96 -17.63
CA HIS A 211 -8.40 -2.67 -17.56
C HIS A 211 -7.70 -2.47 -18.92
N GLU A 212 -8.46 -2.51 -20.01
CA GLU A 212 -7.98 -2.11 -21.33
C GLU A 212 -7.87 -0.59 -21.43
N LEU A 213 -6.73 -0.10 -21.94
CA LEU A 213 -6.46 1.33 -22.10
C LEU A 213 -6.43 1.71 -23.59
N LYS A 214 -7.02 2.85 -23.92
CA LYS A 214 -7.02 3.37 -25.29
C LYS A 214 -5.70 4.06 -25.62
N GLY A 215 -5.14 3.78 -26.79
CA GLY A 215 -4.02 4.53 -27.38
C GLY A 215 -2.63 4.23 -26.79
N GLU A 216 -2.46 3.08 -26.12
CA GLU A 216 -1.17 2.60 -25.60
C GLU A 216 -0.39 3.68 -24.79
N PRO A 217 -0.98 4.24 -23.72
CA PRO A 217 -0.35 5.32 -22.97
C PRO A 217 0.95 4.83 -22.30
N GLN A 218 2.00 5.65 -22.35
CA GLN A 218 3.32 5.31 -21.75
C GLN A 218 3.23 4.99 -20.25
N SER A 219 2.27 5.60 -19.54
CA SER A 219 2.01 5.33 -18.13
C SER A 219 1.59 3.89 -17.85
N GLU A 220 1.00 3.17 -18.82
CA GLU A 220 0.59 1.77 -18.67
C GLU A 220 1.79 0.89 -18.29
N TYR A 221 2.98 1.21 -18.80
CA TYR A 221 4.21 0.49 -18.46
C TYR A 221 4.50 0.52 -16.95
N PHE A 222 4.11 1.58 -16.24
CA PHE A 222 4.38 1.78 -14.81
C PHE A 222 3.19 1.43 -13.91
N GLN A 223 2.05 1.03 -14.49
CA GLN A 223 0.88 0.67 -13.68
C GLN A 223 1.12 -0.64 -12.93
N GLU A 224 0.54 -0.72 -11.74
CA GLU A 224 0.45 -1.98 -11.01
C GLU A 224 -0.46 -2.95 -11.76
N THR A 225 -0.21 -4.25 -11.59
CA THR A 225 -1.01 -5.27 -12.26
C THR A 225 -2.48 -5.25 -11.82
N PRO A 226 -3.45 -5.34 -12.75
CA PRO A 226 -4.86 -5.53 -12.41
C PRO A 226 -5.13 -6.77 -11.57
N PHE A 227 -4.25 -7.78 -11.65
CA PHE A 227 -4.40 -9.01 -10.88
C PHE A 227 -4.31 -8.79 -9.37
N LYS A 228 -3.83 -7.64 -8.87
CA LYS A 228 -3.93 -7.31 -7.43
C LYS A 228 -5.39 -7.21 -6.95
N LEU A 229 -6.35 -6.93 -7.86
CA LEU A 229 -7.77 -6.86 -7.52
C LEU A 229 -8.42 -8.25 -7.45
N LYS A 230 -7.85 -9.21 -8.19
CA LYS A 230 -8.25 -10.62 -8.26
C LYS A 230 -7.01 -11.52 -8.20
N PRO A 231 -6.31 -11.56 -7.04
CA PRO A 231 -4.98 -12.18 -6.98
C PRO A 231 -4.99 -13.71 -7.00
N ILE A 232 -6.17 -14.33 -6.90
CA ILE A 232 -6.33 -15.77 -6.93
C ILE A 232 -6.87 -16.17 -8.31
N VAL A 233 -6.23 -17.13 -8.96
CA VAL A 233 -6.75 -17.75 -10.20
C VAL A 233 -7.27 -19.14 -9.86
N ILE A 234 -8.46 -19.47 -10.33
CA ILE A 234 -9.06 -20.79 -10.16
C ILE A 234 -9.12 -21.49 -11.51
N ASP A 235 -8.58 -22.71 -11.55
CA ASP A 235 -8.59 -23.58 -12.72
C ASP A 235 -8.97 -25.00 -12.27
N GLY A 236 -10.20 -25.41 -12.59
CA GLY A 236 -10.76 -26.67 -12.10
C GLY A 236 -10.93 -26.69 -10.57
N SER A 237 -10.18 -27.56 -9.89
CA SER A 237 -10.15 -27.66 -8.42
C SER A 237 -8.89 -27.06 -7.80
N SER A 238 -8.03 -26.46 -8.63
CA SER A 238 -6.78 -25.82 -8.21
C SER A 238 -6.98 -24.33 -7.97
N VAL A 239 -6.38 -23.86 -6.88
CA VAL A 239 -6.30 -22.45 -6.49
C VAL A 239 -4.86 -22.01 -6.67
N TYR A 240 -4.64 -21.06 -7.56
CA TYR A 240 -3.34 -20.50 -7.88
C TYR A 240 -3.20 -19.10 -7.31
N ILE A 241 -2.07 -18.85 -6.65
CA ILE A 241 -1.51 -17.51 -6.44
C ILE A 241 -0.27 -17.45 -7.31
N PHE A 242 -0.38 -16.79 -8.47
CA PHE A 242 0.71 -16.70 -9.45
C PHE A 242 1.84 -15.76 -8.99
N ASN A 243 1.59 -14.93 -7.97
CA ASN A 243 2.62 -14.18 -7.26
C ASN A 243 2.13 -13.81 -5.84
N SER A 244 2.84 -14.27 -4.82
CA SER A 244 2.51 -14.08 -3.41
C SER A 244 2.46 -12.59 -3.03
N ARG A 245 3.29 -11.73 -3.63
CA ARG A 245 3.30 -10.28 -3.37
C ARG A 245 2.09 -9.58 -3.95
N VAL A 246 1.66 -10.00 -5.14
CA VAL A 246 0.39 -9.54 -5.74
C VAL A 246 -0.78 -9.93 -4.86
N PHE A 247 -0.76 -11.14 -4.30
CA PHE A 247 -1.78 -11.58 -3.36
C PHE A 247 -1.83 -10.76 -2.08
N VAL A 248 -0.71 -10.61 -1.39
CA VAL A 248 -0.69 -9.85 -0.14
C VAL A 248 -1.11 -8.39 -0.37
N THR A 249 -0.51 -7.74 -1.36
CA THR A 249 -0.85 -6.35 -1.70
C THR A 249 -2.32 -6.21 -2.06
N GLY A 250 -2.85 -7.14 -2.85
CA GLY A 250 -4.26 -7.17 -3.22
C GLY A 250 -5.19 -7.26 -2.02
N VAL A 251 -4.91 -8.19 -1.11
CA VAL A 251 -5.68 -8.38 0.13
C VAL A 251 -5.61 -7.14 1.02
N SER A 252 -4.43 -6.59 1.24
CA SER A 252 -4.24 -5.40 2.10
C SER A 252 -4.90 -4.14 1.52
N LEU A 253 -5.01 -4.02 0.19
CA LEU A 253 -5.70 -2.91 -0.47
C LEU A 253 -7.22 -3.07 -0.53
N LEU A 254 -7.70 -4.32 -0.57
CA LEU A 254 -9.09 -4.63 -0.84
C LEU A 254 -10.05 -3.96 0.14
N LEU A 255 -9.83 -4.11 1.44
CA LEU A 255 -10.76 -3.64 2.47
C LEU A 255 -10.93 -2.13 2.43
N PRO A 256 -9.87 -1.31 2.54
CA PRO A 256 -10.00 0.14 2.47
C PRO A 256 -10.62 0.58 1.15
N ALA A 257 -10.20 0.01 0.02
CA ALA A 257 -10.75 0.39 -1.29
C ALA A 257 -12.24 0.08 -1.41
N LEU A 258 -12.67 -1.10 -0.94
CA LEU A 258 -14.06 -1.53 -0.99
C LEU A 258 -14.94 -0.69 -0.06
N LEU A 259 -14.52 -0.50 1.19
CA LEU A 259 -15.28 0.26 2.20
C LEU A 259 -15.39 1.73 1.80
N LYS A 260 -14.28 2.34 1.32
CA LYS A 260 -14.26 3.71 0.79
C LYS A 260 -15.21 3.91 -0.39
N LYS A 261 -15.39 2.89 -1.23
CA LYS A 261 -16.31 2.94 -2.39
C LYS A 261 -17.77 2.75 -1.98
N LYS A 262 -18.06 2.03 -0.89
CA LYS A 262 -19.41 1.56 -0.55
C LYS A 262 -20.04 2.24 0.66
N ILE A 263 -19.25 2.86 1.52
CA ILE A 263 -19.72 3.48 2.76
C ILE A 263 -19.58 5.00 2.66
N ASN A 264 -20.71 5.69 2.81
CA ASN A 264 -20.71 7.15 2.96
C ASN A 264 -19.98 7.53 4.25
N ASN A 265 -19.13 8.56 4.21
CA ASN A 265 -18.30 9.03 5.32
C ASN A 265 -17.18 8.09 5.79
N TYR A 266 -16.87 6.98 5.09
CA TYR A 266 -15.75 6.10 5.44
C TYR A 266 -14.45 6.85 5.74
N LYS A 267 -14.11 7.86 4.91
CA LYS A 267 -12.89 8.65 5.07
C LYS A 267 -12.82 9.38 6.43
N ASN A 268 -13.95 9.83 6.95
CA ASN A 268 -13.99 10.56 8.22
C ASN A 268 -13.83 9.60 9.39
N GLU A 269 -14.55 8.48 9.37
CA GLU A 269 -14.43 7.44 10.41
C GLU A 269 -13.02 6.87 10.45
N PHE A 270 -12.50 6.42 9.29
CA PHE A 270 -11.18 5.81 9.21
C PHE A 270 -10.05 6.82 9.48
N GLY A 271 -10.23 8.09 9.11
CA GLY A 271 -9.33 9.18 9.50
C GLY A 271 -9.22 9.32 11.00
N SER A 272 -10.36 9.41 11.68
CA SER A 272 -10.42 9.53 13.14
C SER A 272 -9.83 8.31 13.86
N ASP A 273 -10.11 7.09 13.37
CA ASP A 273 -9.55 5.86 13.94
C ASP A 273 -8.02 5.81 13.78
N MET A 274 -7.49 6.27 12.64
CA MET A 274 -6.05 6.35 12.38
C MET A 274 -5.37 7.43 13.26
N GLU A 275 -5.95 8.62 13.38
CA GLU A 275 -5.47 9.69 14.28
C GLU A 275 -5.43 9.21 15.73
N SER A 276 -6.50 8.54 16.18
CA SER A 276 -6.58 7.96 17.53
C SER A 276 -5.48 6.92 17.77
N TYR A 277 -5.20 6.08 16.77
CA TYR A 277 -4.12 5.10 16.84
C TYR A 277 -2.73 5.77 16.90
N VAL A 278 -2.48 6.80 16.09
CA VAL A 278 -1.25 7.60 16.17
C VAL A 278 -1.07 8.23 17.56
N GLY A 279 -2.14 8.81 18.13
CA GLY A 279 -2.11 9.35 19.49
C GLY A 279 -1.72 8.31 20.54
N ARG A 280 -2.23 7.07 20.42
CA ARG A 280 -1.82 5.96 21.29
C ARG A 280 -0.35 5.60 21.13
N LEU A 281 0.17 5.56 19.89
CA LEU A 281 1.58 5.29 19.64
C LEU A 281 2.50 6.31 20.31
N ILE A 282 2.15 7.60 20.24
CA ILE A 282 2.90 8.69 20.89
C ILE A 282 2.82 8.55 22.42
N ALA A 283 1.66 8.23 22.97
CA ALA A 283 1.50 8.04 24.42
C ALA A 283 2.35 6.87 24.93
N ILE A 284 2.36 5.74 24.23
CA ILE A 284 3.18 4.56 24.57
C ILE A 284 4.67 4.87 24.45
N SER A 285 5.08 5.74 23.52
CA SER A 285 6.49 6.08 23.34
C SER A 285 7.05 6.96 24.47
N GLY A 286 6.18 7.56 25.29
CA GLY A 286 6.58 8.49 26.36
C GLY A 286 7.03 9.87 25.86
N LEU A 287 6.75 10.22 24.60
CA LEU A 287 7.09 11.54 24.06
C LEU A 287 6.17 12.60 24.64
N GLN A 288 6.77 13.73 25.05
CA GLN A 288 6.01 14.91 25.46
C GLN A 288 5.29 15.48 24.24
N HIS A 289 3.97 15.59 24.33
CA HIS A 289 3.14 16.06 23.23
C HIS A 289 1.93 16.83 23.72
N ILE A 290 1.39 17.64 22.82
CA ILE A 290 0.06 18.24 22.92
C ILE A 290 -0.77 17.83 21.69
N THR A 291 -2.08 17.70 21.89
CA THR A 291 -3.09 17.31 20.88
C THR A 291 -3.67 18.51 20.14
N GLU A 292 -4.37 18.29 19.02
CA GLU A 292 -5.12 19.32 18.28
C GLU A 292 -5.99 20.16 19.22
N ARG A 293 -6.68 19.51 20.16
CA ARG A 293 -7.55 20.18 21.13
C ARG A 293 -6.77 21.13 22.02
N GLU A 294 -5.60 20.71 22.51
CA GLU A 294 -4.74 21.51 23.39
C GLU A 294 -4.08 22.66 22.61
N ILE A 295 -3.66 22.44 21.36
CA ILE A 295 -3.20 23.50 20.45
C ILE A 295 -4.31 24.56 20.28
N GLY A 296 -5.56 24.13 20.03
CA GLY A 296 -6.71 25.02 19.92
C GLY A 296 -7.01 25.80 21.22
N GLN A 297 -6.76 25.20 22.38
CA GLN A 297 -6.88 25.88 23.68
C GLN A 297 -5.79 26.93 23.88
N LEU A 298 -4.54 26.64 23.49
CA LEU A 298 -3.44 27.60 23.51
C LEU A 298 -3.73 28.81 22.60
N TYR A 299 -4.31 28.59 21.43
CA TYR A 299 -4.70 29.68 20.53
C TYR A 299 -5.78 30.57 21.14
N ALA A 300 -6.74 29.95 21.84
CA ALA A 300 -7.81 30.68 22.51
C ALA A 300 -7.29 31.49 23.70
N SER A 301 -6.44 30.89 24.56
CA SER A 301 -5.88 31.56 25.74
C SER A 301 -4.93 32.70 25.39
N ALA A 302 -4.22 32.60 24.25
CA ALA A 302 -3.38 33.67 23.72
C ALA A 302 -4.17 34.79 23.02
N GLY A 303 -5.51 34.72 22.96
CA GLY A 303 -6.36 35.71 22.29
C GLY A 303 -6.22 35.72 20.75
N LEU A 304 -5.56 34.70 20.18
CA LEU A 304 -5.26 34.65 18.74
C LEU A 304 -6.48 34.22 17.93
N ARG A 305 -7.39 33.41 18.49
CA ARG A 305 -8.52 32.84 17.73
C ARG A 305 -9.43 33.89 17.07
N ALA A 306 -9.72 34.99 17.76
CA ALA A 306 -10.57 36.06 17.21
C ALA A 306 -9.82 36.85 16.13
N LYS A 307 -8.56 37.21 16.41
CA LYS A 307 -7.67 37.93 15.49
C LYS A 307 -7.40 37.16 14.20
N LEU A 308 -7.17 35.85 14.31
CA LEU A 308 -6.95 34.96 13.17
C LEU A 308 -8.20 34.86 12.29
N LYS A 309 -9.39 34.80 12.90
CA LYS A 309 -10.66 34.79 12.14
C LYS A 309 -10.86 36.09 11.33
N GLU A 310 -10.45 37.23 11.87
CA GLU A 310 -10.47 38.53 11.17
C GLU A 310 -9.43 38.62 10.04
N GLU A 311 -8.25 38.00 10.23
CA GLU A 311 -7.18 37.90 9.23
C GLU A 311 -7.46 36.82 8.15
N GLY A 312 -8.63 36.18 8.18
CA GLY A 312 -8.99 35.10 7.25
C GLY A 312 -8.24 33.78 7.50
N VAL A 313 -7.57 33.67 8.64
CA VAL A 313 -6.84 32.49 9.11
C VAL A 313 -7.80 31.66 9.97
N SER A 314 -8.56 30.77 9.32
CA SER A 314 -9.43 29.80 10.00
C SER A 314 -8.87 28.39 9.81
N GLY A 315 -7.75 28.09 10.47
CA GLY A 315 -7.05 26.83 10.28
C GLY A 315 -7.63 25.69 11.10
N LYS A 316 -7.77 24.54 10.44
CA LYS A 316 -7.51 23.26 11.11
C LYS A 316 -6.02 23.21 11.44
N VAL A 317 -5.70 22.98 12.70
CA VAL A 317 -4.32 22.80 13.15
C VAL A 317 -3.89 21.36 12.90
N VAL A 318 -2.61 21.08 13.15
CA VAL A 318 -2.12 19.70 13.12
C VAL A 318 -2.65 18.87 14.30
N ASP A 319 -2.63 17.54 14.15
CA ASP A 319 -3.16 16.62 15.15
C ASP A 319 -2.33 16.58 16.44
N PHE A 320 -1.00 16.68 16.33
CA PHE A 320 -0.10 16.67 17.49
C PHE A 320 1.12 17.57 17.31
N ALA A 321 1.67 18.07 18.43
CA ALA A 321 2.99 18.71 18.46
C ALA A 321 3.85 18.06 19.55
N LEU A 322 5.01 17.53 19.15
CA LEU A 322 5.92 16.73 19.98
C LEU A 322 7.14 17.55 20.34
N SER A 323 7.33 17.83 21.62
CA SER A 323 8.44 18.64 22.14
C SER A 323 9.57 17.76 22.66
N ASP A 324 10.82 18.17 22.45
CA ASP A 324 11.97 17.55 23.14
C ASP A 324 12.22 18.16 24.53
N GLY A 325 11.34 19.07 24.97
CA GLY A 325 11.46 19.82 26.22
C GLY A 325 12.47 20.97 26.16
N LYS A 326 13.10 21.21 25.00
CA LYS A 326 14.12 22.24 24.79
C LYS A 326 13.69 23.17 23.65
N ASP A 327 14.36 23.07 22.49
CA ASP A 327 14.22 23.98 21.36
C ASP A 327 13.59 23.33 20.13
N ARG A 328 13.24 22.04 20.17
CA ARG A 328 12.71 21.32 19.00
C ARG A 328 11.26 20.89 19.17
N VAL A 329 10.48 21.13 18.12
CA VAL A 329 9.08 20.72 18.02
C VAL A 329 8.85 20.00 16.70
N VAL A 330 8.28 18.80 16.76
CA VAL A 330 7.84 18.06 15.56
C VAL A 330 6.32 18.08 15.53
N LEU A 331 5.76 18.72 14.50
CA LEU A 331 4.34 18.72 14.20
C LEU A 331 3.96 17.42 13.48
N ILE A 332 2.84 16.82 13.85
CA ILE A 332 2.32 15.60 13.27
C ILE A 332 0.94 15.86 12.67
N GLU A 333 0.81 15.62 11.36
CA GLU A 333 -0.47 15.65 10.65
C GLU A 333 -0.78 14.26 10.08
N CYS A 334 -1.93 13.71 10.39
CA CYS A 334 -2.40 12.42 9.93
C CYS A 334 -3.25 12.59 8.66
N LYS A 335 -2.94 11.79 7.64
CA LYS A 335 -3.74 11.69 6.41
C LYS A 335 -4.03 10.22 6.13
N ALA A 336 -5.28 9.82 6.36
CA ALA A 336 -5.78 8.50 5.99
C ALA A 336 -5.99 8.37 4.47
N VAL A 337 -4.86 8.38 3.74
CA VAL A 337 -4.81 8.35 2.29
C VAL A 337 -3.92 7.21 1.79
N GLU A 338 -4.37 6.61 0.69
CA GLU A 338 -3.64 5.61 -0.08
C GLU A 338 -3.37 6.13 -1.49
N PRO A 339 -2.21 5.81 -2.10
CA PRO A 339 -1.91 6.21 -3.45
C PRO A 339 -2.81 5.48 -4.47
N SER A 340 -3.43 6.24 -5.37
CA SER A 340 -4.14 5.67 -6.51
C SER A 340 -3.16 5.15 -7.57
N ASP A 341 -3.63 4.30 -8.48
CA ASP A 341 -2.83 3.80 -9.61
C ASP A 341 -2.25 4.95 -10.45
N VAL A 342 -3.01 6.04 -10.59
CA VAL A 342 -2.57 7.26 -11.27
C VAL A 342 -1.39 7.90 -10.53
N VAL A 343 -1.46 8.04 -9.20
CA VAL A 343 -0.37 8.63 -8.39
C VAL A 343 0.89 7.77 -8.43
N LYS A 344 0.74 6.43 -8.47
CA LYS A 344 1.89 5.51 -8.54
C LYS A 344 2.58 5.53 -9.91
N ALA A 345 1.81 5.57 -10.99
CA ALA A 345 2.32 5.47 -12.36
C ALA A 345 2.66 6.81 -13.02
N SER A 346 2.13 7.93 -12.51
CA SER A 346 2.36 9.26 -13.09
C SER A 346 3.71 9.84 -12.68
N TYR A 347 4.33 10.51 -13.65
CA TYR A 347 5.46 11.41 -13.47
C TYR A 347 5.14 12.84 -13.94
N ASP A 348 3.87 13.11 -14.25
CA ASP A 348 3.36 14.43 -14.64
C ASP A 348 3.08 15.28 -13.37
N PRO A 349 3.77 16.42 -13.18
CA PRO A 349 3.57 17.30 -12.04
C PRO A 349 2.13 17.77 -11.87
N GLU A 350 1.41 18.09 -12.95
CA GLU A 350 0.05 18.64 -12.85
C GLU A 350 -0.94 17.58 -12.37
N VAL A 351 -0.82 16.37 -12.90
CA VAL A 351 -1.63 15.22 -12.49
C VAL A 351 -1.37 14.88 -11.02
N LEU A 352 -0.11 14.89 -10.60
CA LEU A 352 0.26 14.62 -9.21
C LEU A 352 -0.22 15.73 -8.28
N ARG A 353 -0.04 17.00 -8.65
CA ARG A 353 -0.53 18.15 -7.88
C ARG A 353 -2.02 18.05 -7.62
N ALA A 354 -2.81 17.86 -8.67
CA ALA A 354 -4.27 17.73 -8.55
C ALA A 354 -4.68 16.55 -7.66
N SER A 355 -3.94 15.44 -7.73
CA SER A 355 -4.22 14.24 -6.92
C SER A 355 -3.83 14.38 -5.45
N LEU A 356 -2.87 15.27 -5.15
CA LEU A 356 -2.24 15.42 -3.83
C LEU A 356 -2.64 16.72 -3.10
N GLU A 357 -3.42 17.58 -3.76
CA GLU A 357 -3.86 18.88 -3.24
C GLU A 357 -4.50 18.79 -1.86
N ASN A 358 -5.52 17.93 -1.72
CA ASN A 358 -6.30 17.79 -0.48
C ASN A 358 -5.63 16.92 0.59
N SER A 359 -4.41 16.44 0.35
CA SER A 359 -3.69 15.56 1.28
C SER A 359 -2.30 16.10 1.59
N PHE A 360 -1.34 15.89 0.69
CA PHE A 360 0.08 16.21 0.92
C PHE A 360 0.32 17.72 0.94
N ILE A 361 -0.26 18.44 -0.01
CA ILE A 361 -0.10 19.90 -0.12
C ILE A 361 -0.87 20.58 1.02
N ASN A 362 -2.11 20.17 1.26
CA ASN A 362 -2.88 20.70 2.39
C ASN A 362 -2.23 20.41 3.76
N ALA A 363 -1.59 19.25 3.94
CA ALA A 363 -0.86 18.94 5.17
C ALA A 363 0.32 19.91 5.40
N ILE A 364 1.08 20.24 4.35
CA ILE A 364 2.12 21.28 4.43
C ILE A 364 1.51 22.61 4.87
N VAL A 365 0.43 23.05 4.20
CA VAL A 365 -0.26 24.31 4.54
C VAL A 365 -0.71 24.33 6.01
N GLN A 366 -1.25 23.22 6.53
CA GLN A 366 -1.66 23.09 7.93
C GLN A 366 -0.46 23.17 8.90
N GLY A 367 0.67 22.55 8.56
CA GLY A 367 1.90 22.64 9.35
C GLY A 367 2.48 24.06 9.38
N GLU A 368 2.55 24.72 8.21
CA GLU A 368 2.96 26.13 8.10
C GLU A 368 2.09 27.04 8.97
N GLU A 369 0.77 26.88 8.86
CA GLU A 369 -0.20 27.67 9.62
C GLU A 369 -0.03 27.45 11.12
N THR A 370 0.14 26.18 11.52
CA THR A 370 0.30 25.82 12.93
C THR A 370 1.56 26.43 13.52
N LYS A 371 2.72 26.31 12.83
CA LYS A 371 3.96 26.92 13.33
C LYS A 371 3.86 28.43 13.36
N PHE A 372 3.33 29.06 12.30
CA PHE A 372 3.18 30.52 12.25
C PHE A 372 2.41 31.06 13.44
N ILE A 373 1.36 30.36 13.88
CA ILE A 373 0.57 30.76 15.03
C ILE A 373 1.27 30.40 16.35
N LEU A 374 1.81 29.17 16.49
CA LEU A 374 2.51 28.75 17.70
C LEU A 374 3.68 29.67 18.03
N SER A 375 4.47 30.11 17.04
CA SER A 375 5.59 31.03 17.28
C SER A 375 5.20 32.39 17.87
N LYS A 376 3.91 32.75 17.87
CA LYS A 376 3.40 33.98 18.55
C LYS A 376 3.14 33.77 20.04
N ILE A 377 3.25 32.53 20.53
CA ILE A 377 3.09 32.16 21.93
C ILE A 377 4.49 32.07 22.56
N PRO A 378 4.76 32.75 23.70
CA PRO A 378 6.11 32.82 24.29
C PRO A 378 6.80 31.47 24.52
N GLU A 379 6.03 30.42 24.84
CA GLU A 379 6.56 29.07 25.03
C GLU A 379 7.19 28.47 23.76
N PHE A 380 6.76 28.91 22.58
CA PHE A 380 7.17 28.36 21.27
C PHE A 380 8.00 29.35 20.45
N GLU A 381 8.19 30.58 20.95
CA GLU A 381 9.00 31.59 20.30
C GLU A 381 10.45 31.10 20.15
N GLY A 382 11.01 31.23 18.95
CA GLY A 382 12.37 30.82 18.64
C GLY A 382 12.63 29.30 18.56
N LYS A 383 11.63 28.45 18.81
CA LYS A 383 11.78 26.99 18.65
C LYS A 383 11.87 26.60 17.17
N LYS A 384 12.60 25.51 16.90
CA LYS A 384 12.75 24.90 15.57
C LYS A 384 11.63 23.90 15.35
N PHE A 385 10.90 24.09 14.26
CA PHE A 385 9.76 23.25 13.89
C PHE A 385 10.08 22.37 12.70
N LYS A 386 9.53 21.16 12.74
CA LYS A 386 9.53 20.20 11.63
C LYS A 386 8.13 19.65 11.46
N LEU A 387 7.80 19.21 10.26
CA LEU A 387 6.51 18.60 9.97
C LEU A 387 6.68 17.16 9.52
N ILE A 388 6.04 16.24 10.22
CA ILE A 388 5.91 14.85 9.80
C ILE A 388 4.45 14.57 9.48
N VAL A 389 4.19 14.25 8.22
CA VAL A 389 2.86 13.87 7.77
C VAL A 389 2.75 12.35 7.74
N ILE A 390 1.86 11.80 8.57
CA ILE A 390 1.64 10.36 8.68
C ILE A 390 0.59 9.92 7.67
N THR A 391 0.93 8.99 6.79
CA THR A 391 0.01 8.42 5.79
C THR A 391 -0.36 6.98 6.10
N HIS A 392 -1.50 6.51 5.59
CA HIS A 392 -1.87 5.09 5.73
C HIS A 392 -0.94 4.19 4.92
N GLN A 393 -0.57 4.59 3.70
CA GLN A 393 0.35 3.84 2.82
C GLN A 393 1.43 4.73 2.21
N GLU A 394 2.46 4.08 1.65
CA GLU A 394 3.61 4.72 1.03
C GLU A 394 3.28 5.35 -0.33
N PHE A 395 3.70 6.60 -0.55
CA PHE A 395 3.56 7.32 -1.82
C PHE A 395 4.88 7.43 -2.59
N ASN A 396 6.01 7.02 -2.00
CA ASN A 396 7.37 7.25 -2.50
C ASN A 396 7.62 8.73 -2.80
N ILE A 397 7.12 9.60 -1.92
CA ILE A 397 7.38 11.03 -1.90
C ILE A 397 7.97 11.30 -0.53
N PHE A 398 9.26 11.63 -0.47
CA PHE A 398 9.95 11.72 0.81
C PHE A 398 9.44 12.88 1.67
N GLY A 399 9.28 14.07 1.08
CA GLY A 399 9.06 15.28 1.88
C GLY A 399 8.65 16.51 1.08
N GLY A 400 8.56 17.65 1.77
CA GLY A 400 8.06 18.91 1.23
C GLY A 400 8.90 19.43 0.07
N ALA A 401 10.23 19.26 0.12
CA ALA A 401 11.12 19.65 -0.95
C ALA A 401 10.77 18.98 -2.28
N MET A 402 10.48 17.68 -2.28
CA MET A 402 10.03 16.98 -3.49
C MET A 402 8.68 17.50 -3.99
N VAL A 403 7.77 17.89 -3.07
CA VAL A 403 6.50 18.50 -3.45
C VAL A 403 6.72 19.86 -4.11
N GLY A 404 7.48 20.75 -3.49
CA GLY A 404 7.75 22.10 -4.02
C GLY A 404 8.57 22.09 -5.31
N GLU A 405 9.61 21.26 -5.40
CA GLU A 405 10.55 21.28 -6.52
C GLU A 405 10.11 20.46 -7.72
N CYS A 406 9.21 19.49 -7.56
CA CYS A 406 8.85 18.55 -8.63
C CYS A 406 7.35 18.46 -8.93
N ILE A 407 6.47 18.82 -7.99
CA ILE A 407 5.01 18.60 -8.13
C ILE A 407 4.27 19.94 -8.19
N ASP A 408 4.51 20.83 -7.24
CA ASP A 408 3.87 22.13 -7.12
C ASP A 408 4.92 23.24 -7.03
N PHE A 409 5.45 23.63 -8.18
CA PHE A 409 6.50 24.66 -8.32
C PHE A 409 6.16 26.03 -7.70
N GLY A 410 4.88 26.31 -7.46
CA GLY A 410 4.45 27.58 -6.86
C GLY A 410 4.07 27.46 -5.39
N LEU A 411 4.33 26.31 -4.73
CA LEU A 411 3.92 26.09 -3.34
C LEU A 411 4.63 27.06 -2.39
N GLU A 412 5.95 27.13 -2.46
CA GLU A 412 6.78 27.98 -1.61
C GLU A 412 6.39 29.46 -1.75
N ASP A 413 6.29 29.98 -2.97
CA ASP A 413 5.87 31.36 -3.24
C ASP A 413 4.51 31.69 -2.62
N ARG A 414 3.55 30.76 -2.68
CA ARG A 414 2.21 30.96 -2.07
C ARG A 414 2.28 30.99 -0.55
N LEU A 415 3.13 30.16 0.05
CA LEU A 415 3.31 30.11 1.51
C LEU A 415 4.04 31.36 2.01
N CYS A 416 5.15 31.74 1.37
CA CYS A 416 5.89 32.98 1.66
C CYS A 416 5.00 34.21 1.50
N LYS A 417 4.16 34.26 0.46
CA LYS A 417 3.20 35.37 0.28
C LYS A 417 2.15 35.41 1.41
N LYS A 418 1.73 34.26 1.95
CA LYS A 418 0.72 34.18 3.01
C LYS A 418 1.30 34.57 4.38
N TYR A 419 2.52 34.14 4.69
CA TYR A 419 3.10 34.27 6.04
C TYR A 419 4.26 35.26 6.13
N GLY A 420 4.68 35.87 5.01
CA GLY A 420 5.78 36.84 4.91
C GLY A 420 7.14 36.18 4.66
N GLU A 421 7.37 35.03 5.30
CA GLU A 421 8.48 34.11 5.07
C GLU A 421 7.93 32.68 5.05
N LEU A 422 8.78 31.68 4.94
CA LEU A 422 8.38 30.28 5.05
C LEU A 422 8.45 29.85 6.53
N PRO A 423 7.32 29.59 7.22
CA PRO A 423 7.35 29.19 8.61
C PRO A 423 8.18 27.91 8.87
N ILE A 424 8.02 26.85 8.08
CA ILE A 424 8.80 25.61 8.13
C ILE A 424 9.44 25.39 6.75
N GLU A 425 10.77 25.27 6.71
CA GLU A 425 11.46 24.98 5.46
C GLU A 425 10.91 23.70 4.81
N LEU A 426 10.73 23.69 3.48
CA LEU A 426 10.20 22.49 2.80
C LEU A 426 11.12 21.27 2.95
N ASN A 427 12.40 21.50 3.23
CA ASN A 427 13.39 20.48 3.59
C ASN A 427 13.20 19.90 5.00
N ASP A 428 12.43 20.57 5.86
CA ASP A 428 12.09 20.13 7.21
C ASP A 428 10.69 19.46 7.29
N VAL A 429 10.13 19.11 6.12
CA VAL A 429 8.88 18.36 6.00
C VAL A 429 9.16 16.95 5.46
N ALA A 430 8.66 15.90 6.12
CA ALA A 430 8.72 14.53 5.62
C ALA A 430 7.38 13.78 5.73
N TYR A 431 7.21 12.77 4.88
CA TYR A 431 6.07 11.85 4.90
C TYR A 431 6.51 10.48 5.44
N VAL A 432 5.69 9.90 6.31
CA VAL A 432 5.99 8.62 6.97
C VAL A 432 4.73 7.76 6.99
N THR A 433 4.85 6.47 6.69
CA THR A 433 3.68 5.58 6.82
C THR A 433 3.38 5.32 8.30
N VAL A 434 2.11 5.05 8.63
CA VAL A 434 1.72 4.70 10.00
C VAL A 434 2.49 3.50 10.55
N GLY A 435 2.86 2.54 9.69
CA GLY A 435 3.64 1.36 10.09
C GLY A 435 5.11 1.68 10.39
N ASP A 436 5.71 2.60 9.65
CA ASP A 436 7.07 3.05 9.96
C ASP A 436 7.05 3.96 11.19
N PHE A 437 6.02 4.80 11.37
CA PHE A 437 5.85 5.60 12.58
C PHE A 437 5.68 4.74 13.84
N GLU A 438 4.90 3.65 13.77
CA GLU A 438 4.83 2.64 14.84
C GLU A 438 6.22 2.09 15.19
N SER A 439 7.04 1.80 14.17
CA SER A 439 8.41 1.31 14.38
C SER A 439 9.31 2.36 15.04
N LEU A 440 9.16 3.64 14.66
CA LEU A 440 9.88 4.77 15.27
C LEU A 440 9.49 4.94 16.75
N MET A 441 8.19 4.94 17.04
CA MET A 441 7.67 5.11 18.40
C MET A 441 8.12 3.97 19.31
N SER A 442 8.05 2.73 18.82
CA SER A 442 8.51 1.57 19.59
C SER A 442 10.04 1.55 19.76
N ALA A 443 10.81 1.98 18.76
CA ALA A 443 12.26 2.09 18.90
C ALA A 443 12.67 3.18 19.90
N HIS A 444 11.92 4.29 19.93
CA HIS A 444 12.13 5.36 20.89
C HIS A 444 11.81 4.93 22.32
N SER A 445 10.68 4.24 22.54
CA SER A 445 10.23 3.82 23.87
C SER A 445 11.23 2.93 24.60
N ILE A 446 12.00 2.13 23.85
CA ILE A 446 13.05 1.25 24.39
C ILE A 446 14.45 1.87 24.35
N GLY A 447 14.56 3.17 24.04
CA GLY A 447 15.82 3.91 24.02
C GLY A 447 16.78 3.54 22.89
N LYS A 448 16.31 2.84 21.84
CA LYS A 448 17.16 2.52 20.67
C LYS A 448 17.44 3.75 19.81
N ILE A 449 16.49 4.68 19.75
CA ILE A 449 16.63 5.95 19.04
C ILE A 449 16.11 7.11 19.90
N ASN A 450 16.65 8.30 19.68
CA ASN A 450 15.95 9.52 20.02
C ASN A 450 15.13 9.96 18.79
N PHE A 451 13.82 10.18 18.97
CA PHE A 451 12.93 10.50 17.86
C PHE A 451 13.32 11.79 17.14
N HIS A 452 13.56 12.87 17.87
CA HIS A 452 13.94 14.17 17.30
C HIS A 452 15.28 14.09 16.55
N ASP A 453 16.29 13.44 17.15
CA ASP A 453 17.60 13.28 16.51
C ASP A 453 17.51 12.41 15.24
N PHE A 454 16.67 11.39 15.24
CA PHE A 454 16.43 10.54 14.07
C PHE A 454 15.82 11.33 12.91
N ILE A 455 14.80 12.16 13.21
CA ILE A 455 14.17 13.02 12.20
C ILE A 455 15.16 14.03 11.65
N ASP A 456 15.95 14.67 12.52
CA ASP A 456 17.02 15.58 12.11
C ASP A 456 18.00 14.90 11.15
N GLU A 457 18.49 13.72 11.51
CA GLU A 457 19.43 12.98 10.69
C GLU A 457 18.84 12.61 9.32
N CYS A 458 17.59 12.13 9.28
CA CYS A 458 16.93 11.73 8.03
C CYS A 458 16.76 12.92 7.08
N LEU A 459 16.31 14.07 7.59
CA LEU A 459 16.13 15.29 6.81
C LEU A 459 17.47 15.84 6.31
N GLN A 460 18.51 15.83 7.14
CA GLN A 460 19.85 16.25 6.72
C GLN A 460 20.44 15.33 5.63
N GLN A 461 20.19 14.02 5.69
CA GLN A 461 20.65 13.09 4.65
C GLN A 461 19.99 13.36 3.29
N GLN A 462 18.77 13.88 3.25
CA GLN A 462 18.11 14.23 1.98
C GLN A 462 18.75 15.41 1.25
N LEU A 463 19.44 16.30 1.97
CA LEU A 463 20.14 17.43 1.37
C LEU A 463 21.35 17.00 0.54
N ASN A 464 21.87 15.79 0.77
CA ASN A 464 22.97 15.21 0.02
C ASN A 464 22.45 14.25 -1.07
N PRO A 465 22.80 14.44 -2.37
CA PRO A 465 22.40 13.52 -3.43
C PRO A 465 22.71 12.03 -3.17
N ALA A 466 23.81 11.72 -2.47
CA ALA A 466 24.17 10.34 -2.11
C ALA A 466 23.33 9.77 -0.94
N GLY A 467 22.82 10.66 -0.07
CA GLY A 467 21.96 10.31 1.07
C GLY A 467 20.47 10.30 0.74
N LYS A 468 20.08 10.89 -0.41
CA LYS A 468 18.68 11.00 -0.85
C LYS A 468 18.01 9.63 -0.96
N ARG A 469 16.75 9.57 -0.54
CA ARG A 469 15.87 8.39 -0.60
C ARG A 469 14.51 8.81 -1.13
N PHE A 470 13.77 7.89 -1.74
CA PHE A 470 12.42 8.19 -2.23
C PHE A 470 11.39 8.19 -1.11
N SER A 471 11.69 7.55 0.02
CA SER A 471 10.79 7.55 1.17
C SER A 471 11.47 7.37 2.52
N MET A 472 10.77 7.75 3.59
CA MET A 472 11.23 7.55 4.96
C MET A 472 11.35 6.06 5.31
N SER A 473 10.50 5.19 4.74
CA SER A 473 10.56 3.75 5.00
C SER A 473 11.94 3.16 4.72
N GLN A 474 12.62 3.63 3.66
CA GLN A 474 13.98 3.19 3.32
C GLN A 474 14.97 3.56 4.43
N MET A 475 14.86 4.78 4.97
CA MET A 475 15.71 5.24 6.08
C MET A 475 15.41 4.50 7.38
N VAL A 476 14.14 4.23 7.67
CA VAL A 476 13.70 3.46 8.84
C VAL A 476 14.27 2.04 8.78
N GLU A 477 14.15 1.35 7.64
CA GLU A 477 14.73 0.02 7.44
C GLU A 477 16.25 0.03 7.59
N GLU A 478 16.92 0.99 6.95
CA GLU A 478 18.38 1.12 6.96
C GLU A 478 18.95 1.45 8.33
N LYS A 479 18.24 2.21 9.17
CA LYS A 479 18.78 2.72 10.43
C LYS A 479 18.36 1.90 11.64
N ILE A 480 17.12 1.43 11.67
CA ILE A 480 16.62 0.70 12.83
C ILE A 480 17.20 -0.72 12.87
N LYS A 481 17.47 -1.35 11.70
CA LYS A 481 18.18 -2.64 11.42
C LYS A 481 17.87 -3.88 12.28
N VAL A 482 17.25 -3.70 13.44
CA VAL A 482 17.07 -4.66 14.53
C VAL A 482 15.57 -4.81 14.74
N SER A 483 15.11 -6.03 15.01
CA SER A 483 13.72 -6.27 15.40
C SER A 483 13.36 -5.36 16.58
N VAL A 484 12.47 -4.42 16.33
CA VAL A 484 11.82 -3.62 17.37
C VAL A 484 10.62 -4.45 17.83
N PRO A 485 10.38 -4.58 19.15
CA PRO A 485 9.17 -5.23 19.63
C PRO A 485 7.95 -4.53 19.04
N GLN A 486 6.95 -5.30 18.64
CA GLN A 486 5.66 -4.75 18.27
C GLN A 486 5.05 -4.10 19.53
N ILE A 487 4.24 -3.06 19.32
CA ILE A 487 3.43 -2.54 20.42
C ILE A 487 2.50 -3.64 20.96
N PRO A 488 2.17 -3.64 22.26
CA PRO A 488 1.39 -4.70 22.89
C PRO A 488 0.07 -5.01 22.18
N GLU A 489 -0.61 -3.99 21.67
CA GLU A 489 -1.90 -4.11 20.99
C GLU A 489 -1.79 -4.87 19.67
N LEU A 490 -0.75 -4.58 18.87
CA LEU A 490 -0.52 -5.26 17.60
C LEU A 490 -0.05 -6.70 17.85
N SER A 491 0.73 -6.93 18.91
CA SER A 491 1.10 -8.29 19.33
C SER A 491 -0.13 -9.10 19.72
N ALA A 492 -1.04 -8.53 20.51
CA ALA A 492 -2.29 -9.17 20.90
C ALA A 492 -3.19 -9.47 19.69
N GLU A 493 -3.25 -8.55 18.72
CA GLU A 493 -3.98 -8.74 17.47
C GLU A 493 -3.40 -9.91 16.65
N MET A 494 -2.07 -9.97 16.56
CA MET A 494 -1.36 -11.07 15.89
C MET A 494 -1.62 -12.41 16.56
N ASP A 495 -1.56 -12.47 17.89
CA ASP A 495 -1.83 -13.68 18.67
C ASP A 495 -3.27 -14.14 18.49
N LEU A 496 -4.24 -13.22 18.46
CA LEU A 496 -5.64 -13.53 18.21
C LEU A 496 -5.82 -14.24 16.87
N HIS A 497 -5.29 -13.69 15.78
CA HIS A 497 -5.44 -14.29 14.44
C HIS A 497 -4.68 -15.61 14.32
N THR A 498 -3.48 -15.68 14.89
CA THR A 498 -2.69 -16.91 14.93
C THR A 498 -3.46 -18.02 15.64
N ASN A 499 -4.04 -17.73 16.81
CA ASN A 499 -4.87 -18.67 17.57
C ASN A 499 -6.13 -19.09 16.81
N ARG A 500 -6.77 -18.17 16.07
CA ARG A 500 -7.93 -18.48 15.23
C ARG A 500 -7.58 -19.46 14.10
N ILE A 501 -6.48 -19.23 13.40
CA ILE A 501 -6.01 -20.14 12.34
C ILE A 501 -5.68 -21.51 12.92
N PHE A 502 -4.91 -21.58 14.02
CA PHE A 502 -4.60 -22.86 14.67
C PHE A 502 -5.85 -23.60 15.14
N SER A 503 -6.81 -22.87 15.73
CA SER A 503 -8.09 -23.44 16.15
C SER A 503 -8.91 -23.95 14.96
N ALA A 504 -8.91 -23.24 13.83
CA ALA A 504 -9.51 -23.69 12.58
C ALA A 504 -8.90 -25.00 12.10
N MET A 505 -7.57 -25.07 12.01
CA MET A 505 -6.90 -26.28 11.53
C MET A 505 -7.12 -27.48 12.46
N LYS A 506 -7.04 -27.28 13.79
CA LYS A 506 -7.24 -28.35 14.78
C LYS A 506 -8.69 -28.83 14.82
N GLY A 507 -9.65 -27.90 14.85
CA GLY A 507 -11.09 -28.21 14.89
C GLY A 507 -11.58 -28.89 13.61
N SER A 508 -11.09 -28.45 12.44
CA SER A 508 -11.49 -29.01 11.16
C SER A 508 -10.97 -30.44 10.97
N LYS A 509 -9.73 -30.73 11.40
CA LYS A 509 -9.22 -32.11 11.39
C LYS A 509 -10.10 -33.06 12.20
N ALA A 510 -10.53 -32.66 13.40
CA ALA A 510 -11.44 -33.47 14.22
C ALA A 510 -12.82 -33.64 13.57
N ARG A 511 -13.32 -32.59 12.89
CA ARG A 511 -14.62 -32.62 12.20
C ARG A 511 -14.67 -33.66 11.08
N TRP A 512 -13.62 -33.80 10.29
CA TRP A 512 -13.67 -34.62 9.06
C TRP A 512 -13.36 -36.11 9.27
N ILE A 513 -12.85 -36.50 10.45
CA ILE A 513 -12.59 -37.91 10.78
C ILE A 513 -13.88 -38.73 10.65
N GLY A 514 -13.85 -39.74 9.78
CA GLY A 514 -14.99 -40.64 9.53
C GLY A 514 -16.12 -40.04 8.69
N LYS A 515 -15.97 -38.80 8.18
CA LYS A 515 -17.03 -38.05 7.46
C LYS A 515 -16.69 -37.74 6.00
N VAL A 516 -16.13 -38.71 5.29
CA VAL A 516 -15.63 -38.53 3.91
C VAL A 516 -16.73 -38.05 2.94
N ALA A 517 -17.94 -38.60 3.02
CA ALA A 517 -19.04 -38.19 2.13
C ALA A 517 -19.49 -36.74 2.38
N GLU A 518 -19.57 -36.31 3.64
CA GLU A 518 -19.87 -34.90 4.00
C GLU A 518 -18.77 -33.96 3.49
N PHE A 519 -17.49 -34.38 3.59
CA PHE A 519 -16.35 -33.61 3.10
C PHE A 519 -16.34 -33.42 1.58
N ILE A 520 -16.61 -34.50 0.84
CA ILE A 520 -16.72 -34.45 -0.63
C ILE A 520 -17.86 -33.51 -1.02
N SER A 521 -19.04 -33.67 -0.41
CA SER A 521 -20.19 -32.79 -0.66
C SER A 521 -19.89 -31.31 -0.38
N ALA A 522 -19.18 -31.01 0.72
CA ALA A 522 -18.74 -29.65 1.04
C ALA A 522 -17.76 -29.08 0.02
N SER A 523 -16.82 -29.88 -0.45
CA SER A 523 -15.83 -29.49 -1.46
C SER A 523 -16.49 -29.26 -2.82
N ASP A 524 -17.42 -30.13 -3.21
CA ASP A 524 -18.21 -30.02 -4.43
C ASP A 524 -19.11 -28.80 -4.40
N TYR A 525 -19.73 -28.49 -3.26
CA TYR A 525 -20.51 -27.26 -3.08
C TYR A 525 -19.66 -26.02 -3.35
N LEU A 526 -18.46 -25.94 -2.75
CA LEU A 526 -17.57 -24.79 -2.95
C LEU A 526 -17.15 -24.67 -4.42
N ALA A 527 -16.74 -25.78 -5.04
CA ALA A 527 -16.35 -25.82 -6.44
C ALA A 527 -17.51 -25.42 -7.37
N ALA A 528 -18.71 -25.93 -7.13
CA ALA A 528 -19.91 -25.59 -7.91
C ALA A 528 -20.28 -24.11 -7.76
N HIS A 529 -20.20 -23.55 -6.55
CA HIS A 529 -20.51 -22.13 -6.31
C HIS A 529 -19.53 -21.21 -7.06
N ILE A 530 -18.24 -21.55 -7.04
CA ILE A 530 -17.20 -20.81 -7.75
C ILE A 530 -17.37 -20.92 -9.28
N ARG A 531 -17.87 -22.05 -9.79
CA ARG A 531 -18.13 -22.24 -11.23
C ARG A 531 -19.36 -21.49 -11.75
N ALA A 532 -20.40 -21.36 -10.92
CA ALA A 532 -21.70 -20.81 -11.33
C ALA A 532 -21.75 -19.27 -11.40
N LYS A 533 -20.81 -18.59 -10.75
CA LYS A 533 -20.61 -17.14 -10.74
C LYS A 533 -19.50 -16.78 -11.71
#